data_AF-A0A650CER6-F1
#
_entry.id   AF-A0A650CER6-F1
#
_cell.length_a   1.000
_cell.length_b   1.000
_cell.length_c   1.000
_cell.angle_alpha   90.00
_cell.angle_beta   90.00
_cell.angle_gamma   90.00
#
_symmetry.space_group_name_H-M   'P 1'
#
loop_
_entity.id
_entity.type
_entity.pdbx_description
1 polymer ?
#
loop_
_entity_poly.entity_id
_entity_poly.type
_entity_poly.pdbx_seq_one_letter_code
_entity_poly.pdbx_strand_id
1 'polypeptide(L)'
;MTDLASYIVIRRTYENFKNELSMCYNVKELKLKIQKFLSFLSSFDFEIETKLKEFVSKQKEIAKKLLLIINIRYVIIFIYKYIVNKLLSELINLINVVLRELNYRGF
;
A
#
# COMPACT_ATOMS: atom_id res chain seq x y z
N MET A 1 37.52 -1.84 3.09
CA MET A 1 37.38 -3.27 3.46
C MET A 1 36.07 -3.43 4.19
N THR A 2 35.04 -3.91 3.51
CA THR A 2 33.74 -4.20 4.13
C THR A 2 33.89 -5.46 4.98
N ASP A 3 33.64 -5.34 6.28
CA ASP A 3 33.88 -6.43 7.24
C ASP A 3 32.97 -7.64 6.95
N LEU A 4 33.48 -8.85 7.18
CA LEU A 4 32.73 -10.11 6.99
C LEU A 4 31.45 -10.10 7.84
N ALA A 5 31.51 -9.49 9.02
CA ALA A 5 30.36 -9.28 9.89
C ALA A 5 29.26 -8.46 9.19
N SER A 6 29.61 -7.41 8.45
CA SER A 6 28.65 -6.59 7.70
C SER A 6 27.93 -7.38 6.61
N TYR A 7 28.64 -8.27 5.90
CA TYR A 7 28.04 -9.11 4.86
C TYR A 7 27.06 -10.14 5.44
N ILE A 8 27.41 -10.75 6.58
CA ILE A 8 26.52 -11.68 7.30
C ILE A 8 25.25 -10.98 7.75
N VAL A 9 25.37 -9.76 8.29
CA VAL A 9 24.21 -8.95 8.72
C VAL A 9 23.32 -8.61 7.52
N ILE A 10 23.89 -8.14 6.41
CA ILE A 10 23.15 -7.83 5.18
C ILE A 10 22.37 -9.05 4.68
N ARG A 11 23.03 -10.21 4.59
CA ARG A 11 22.41 -11.46 4.12
C ARG A 11 21.26 -11.87 5.03
N ARG A 12 21.45 -11.83 6.35
CA ARG A 12 20.40 -12.16 7.33
C ARG A 12 19.22 -11.20 7.21
N THR A 13 19.48 -9.91 7.06
CA THR A 13 18.42 -8.90 6.85
C THR A 13 17.64 -9.15 5.57
N TYR A 14 18.31 -9.54 4.48
CA TYR A 14 17.65 -9.95 3.24
C TYR A 14 16.74 -11.17 3.41
N GLU A 15 17.23 -12.24 4.05
CA GLU A 15 16.41 -13.44 4.32
C GLU A 15 15.21 -13.11 5.22
N ASN A 16 15.40 -12.23 6.21
CA ASN A 16 14.31 -11.76 7.05
C ASN A 16 13.26 -11.03 6.22
N PHE A 17 13.64 -10.07 5.38
CA PHE A 17 12.68 -9.39 4.50
C PHE A 17 11.97 -10.33 3.54
N LYS A 18 12.67 -11.33 2.98
CA LYS A 18 12.07 -12.36 2.12
C LYS A 18 10.97 -13.13 2.85
N ASN A 19 11.23 -13.56 4.08
CA ASN A 19 10.26 -14.28 4.91
C ASN A 19 9.11 -13.38 5.36
N GLU A 20 9.40 -12.14 5.75
CA GLU A 20 8.37 -11.18 6.17
C GLU A 20 7.43 -10.81 5.02
N LEU A 21 7.97 -10.61 3.81
CA LEU A 21 7.18 -10.28 2.63
C LEU A 21 6.34 -11.47 2.13
N SER A 22 6.81 -12.71 2.30
CA SER A 22 6.05 -13.91 1.92
C SER A 22 4.91 -14.24 2.89
N MET A 23 4.98 -13.76 4.13
CA MET A 23 4.00 -14.02 5.19
C MET A 23 3.04 -12.86 5.44
N CYS A 24 3.01 -11.82 4.60
CA CYS A 24 2.13 -10.68 4.79
C CYS A 24 0.65 -11.06 4.61
N TYR A 25 -0.16 -10.89 5.67
CA TYR A 25 -1.58 -11.28 5.66
C TYR A 25 -2.52 -10.17 5.18
N ASN A 26 -2.09 -8.91 5.28
CA ASN A 26 -2.92 -7.77 4.92
C ASN A 26 -2.12 -6.63 4.27
N VAL A 27 -2.83 -5.74 3.57
CA VAL A 27 -2.20 -4.69 2.78
C VAL A 27 -1.58 -3.57 3.61
N LYS A 28 -2.07 -3.32 4.83
CA LYS A 28 -1.46 -2.33 5.74
C LYS A 28 -0.07 -2.82 6.18
N GLU A 29 0.01 -4.09 6.56
CA GLU A 29 1.26 -4.76 6.90
C GLU A 29 2.21 -4.79 5.71
N LEU A 30 1.74 -5.22 4.53
CA LEU A 30 2.53 -5.24 3.30
C LEU A 30 3.13 -3.86 2.98
N LYS A 31 2.33 -2.78 3.08
CA LYS A 31 2.79 -1.41 2.88
C LYS A 31 3.96 -1.06 3.80
N LEU A 32 3.81 -1.37 5.09
CA LEU A 32 4.81 -1.06 6.12
C LEU A 32 6.09 -1.88 5.89
N LYS A 33 5.97 -3.16 5.54
CA LYS A 33 7.12 -4.03 5.22
C LYS A 33 7.86 -3.57 3.97
N ILE A 34 7.15 -3.19 2.90
CA ILE A 34 7.77 -2.64 1.68
C ILE A 34 8.48 -1.31 1.95
N GLN A 35 7.91 -0.43 2.78
CA GLN A 35 8.57 0.82 3.17
C GLN A 35 9.88 0.56 3.92
N LYS A 36 9.86 -0.35 4.90
CA LYS A 36 11.08 -0.76 5.62
C LYS A 36 12.12 -1.37 4.69
N PHE A 37 11.68 -2.23 3.77
CA PHE A 37 12.56 -2.83 2.78
C PHE A 37 13.20 -1.79 1.87
N LEU A 38 12.43 -0.81 1.39
CA LEU A 38 12.96 0.27 0.54
C LEU A 38 13.98 1.14 1.28
N SER A 39 13.76 1.43 2.58
CA SER A 39 14.74 2.12 3.42
C SER A 39 16.02 1.32 3.55
N PHE A 40 15.92 0.01 3.78
CA PHE A 40 17.08 -0.91 3.79
C PHE A 40 17.83 -0.93 2.45
N LEU A 41 17.11 -1.03 1.32
CA LEU A 41 17.76 -0.97 0.01
C LEU A 41 18.45 0.38 -0.24
N SER A 42 17.96 1.46 0.38
CA SER A 42 18.51 2.81 0.23
C SER A 42 19.75 3.05 1.08
N SER A 43 20.00 2.23 2.11
CA SER A 43 21.21 2.31 2.95
C SER A 43 22.41 1.55 2.37
N PHE A 44 22.29 0.93 1.19
CA PHE A 44 23.45 0.36 0.50
C PHE A 44 24.30 1.48 -0.09
N ASP A 45 25.53 1.64 0.42
CA ASP A 45 26.57 2.42 -0.24
C ASP A 45 27.16 1.57 -1.38
N PHE A 46 27.02 2.06 -2.61
CA PHE A 46 27.23 1.28 -3.82
C PHE A 46 28.70 1.23 -4.28
N GLU A 47 29.64 0.95 -3.38
CA GLU A 47 30.95 0.39 -3.74
C GLU A 47 30.85 -1.11 -4.11
N ILE A 48 29.70 -1.50 -4.64
CA ILE A 48 29.29 -2.88 -4.86
C ILE A 48 29.44 -3.18 -6.36
N GLU A 49 29.88 -4.40 -6.66
CA GLU A 49 29.88 -5.00 -8.00
C GLU A 49 28.64 -4.61 -8.82
N THR A 50 28.88 -4.21 -10.08
CA THR A 50 27.87 -3.68 -11.02
C THR A 50 26.60 -4.53 -11.10
N LYS A 51 26.74 -5.86 -11.07
CA LYS A 51 25.62 -6.80 -11.16
C LYS A 51 24.70 -6.78 -9.94
N LEU A 52 25.25 -6.66 -8.73
CA LEU A 52 24.43 -6.59 -7.51
C LEU A 52 23.70 -5.24 -7.43
N LYS A 53 24.33 -4.16 -7.92
CA LYS A 53 23.69 -2.85 -8.05
C LYS A 53 22.45 -2.90 -8.95
N GLU A 54 22.51 -3.62 -10.08
CA GLU A 54 21.35 -3.80 -10.97
C GLU A 54 20.20 -4.53 -10.26
N PHE A 55 20.48 -5.61 -9.54
CA PHE A 55 19.46 -6.33 -8.78
C PHE A 55 18.82 -5.47 -7.69
N VAL A 56 19.61 -4.73 -6.93
CA VAL A 56 19.11 -3.81 -5.90
C VAL A 56 18.26 -2.70 -6.53
N SER A 57 18.70 -2.14 -7.66
CA SER A 57 17.95 -1.12 -8.40
C SER A 57 16.59 -1.67 -8.85
N LYS A 58 16.57 -2.89 -9.40
CA LYS A 58 15.31 -3.52 -9.83
C LYS A 58 14.36 -3.77 -8.67
N GLN A 59 14.88 -4.20 -7.52
CA GLN A 59 14.09 -4.38 -6.31
C GLN A 59 13.51 -3.05 -5.80
N LYS A 60 14.28 -1.95 -5.83
CA LYS A 60 13.79 -0.60 -5.51
C LYS A 60 12.65 -0.18 -6.45
N GLU A 61 12.79 -0.43 -7.75
CA GLU A 61 11.76 -0.13 -8.76
C GLU A 61 10.45 -0.87 -8.45
N ILE A 62 10.54 -2.18 -8.18
CA ILE A 62 9.38 -3.03 -7.85
C ILE A 62 8.72 -2.55 -6.54
N ALA A 63 9.50 -2.30 -5.50
CA ALA A 63 9.00 -1.80 -4.21
C ALA A 63 8.24 -0.47 -4.36
N LYS A 64 8.78 0.48 -5.13
CA LYS A 64 8.11 1.76 -5.42
C LYS A 64 6.79 1.56 -6.17
N LYS A 65 6.76 0.67 -7.18
CA LYS A 65 5.53 0.33 -7.91
C LYS A 65 4.48 -0.29 -7.00
N LEU A 66 4.87 -1.19 -6.10
CA LEU A 66 3.95 -1.78 -5.13
C LEU A 66 3.34 -0.72 -4.19
N LEU A 67 4.15 0.22 -3.68
CA LEU A 67 3.64 1.31 -2.84
C LEU A 67 2.66 2.21 -3.60
N LEU A 68 2.93 2.51 -4.87
CA LEU A 68 2.03 3.27 -5.73
C LEU A 68 0.68 2.56 -5.87
N ILE A 69 0.69 1.27 -6.21
CA ILE A 69 -0.53 0.46 -6.37
C ILE A 69 -1.33 0.43 -5.07
N ILE A 70 -0.67 0.24 -3.92
CA ILE A 70 -1.33 0.25 -2.61
C ILE A 70 -1.97 1.61 -2.32
N ASN A 71 -1.30 2.71 -2.64
CA ASN A 71 -1.86 4.05 -2.45
C ASN A 71 -3.07 4.30 -3.37
N ILE A 72 -2.98 3.89 -4.64
CA ILE A 72 -4.10 3.97 -5.60
C ILE A 72 -5.30 3.18 -5.09
N ARG A 73 -5.10 1.98 -4.52
CA ARG A 73 -6.18 1.19 -3.90
C ARG A 73 -6.98 2.00 -2.88
N TYR A 74 -6.31 2.76 -2.01
CA TYR A 74 -6.99 3.58 -1.01
C TYR A 74 -7.79 4.71 -1.65
N VAL A 75 -7.27 5.34 -2.72
CA VAL A 75 -7.99 6.37 -3.47
C VAL A 75 -9.26 5.80 -4.11
N ILE A 76 -9.16 4.63 -4.74
CA ILE A 76 -10.32 3.95 -5.35
C ILE A 76 -11.40 3.65 -4.29
N ILE A 77 -11.00 3.08 -3.14
CA ILE A 77 -11.94 2.77 -2.04
C ILE A 77 -12.60 4.05 -1.52
N PHE A 78 -11.84 5.14 -1.41
CA PHE A 78 -12.37 6.43 -0.98
C PHE A 78 -13.42 6.98 -1.95
N ILE A 79 -13.11 7.01 -3.24
CA ILE A 79 -14.02 7.47 -4.30
C ILE A 79 -15.29 6.62 -4.30
N TYR A 80 -15.14 5.29 -4.23
CA TYR A 80 -16.27 4.36 -4.13
C TYR A 80 -17.19 4.71 -2.95
N LYS A 81 -16.62 4.85 -1.75
CA LYS A 81 -17.39 5.19 -0.55
C LYS A 81 -18.11 6.53 -0.68
N TYR A 82 -17.44 7.52 -1.26
CA TYR A 82 -18.02 8.84 -1.50
C TYR A 82 -19.25 8.77 -2.43
N ILE A 83 -19.13 8.08 -3.57
CA ILE A 83 -20.21 7.93 -4.54
C ILE A 83 -21.40 7.21 -3.92
N VAL A 84 -21.17 6.07 -3.26
CA VAL A 84 -22.24 5.29 -2.62
C VAL A 84 -22.98 6.12 -1.57
N ASN A 85 -22.25 6.82 -0.71
CA ASN A 85 -22.87 7.67 0.31
C ASN A 85 -23.70 8.80 -0.31
N LYS A 86 -23.19 9.45 -1.36
CA LYS A 86 -23.91 10.52 -2.07
C LYS A 86 -25.24 10.00 -2.62
N LEU A 87 -25.21 8.88 -3.34
CA LEU A 87 -26.40 8.27 -3.93
C LEU A 87 -27.40 7.83 -2.85
N LEU A 88 -26.91 7.26 -1.75
CA LEU A 88 -27.76 6.86 -0.63
C LEU A 88 -28.45 8.06 0.02
N SER A 89 -27.73 9.15 0.26
CA SER A 89 -28.30 10.39 0.79
C SER A 89 -29.36 10.98 -0.15
N GLU A 90 -29.10 10.97 -1.46
CA GLU A 90 -30.04 11.44 -2.47
C GLU A 90 -31.32 10.60 -2.49
N LEU A 91 -31.18 9.27 -2.46
CA LEU A 91 -32.31 8.35 -2.39
C LEU A 91 -33.15 8.57 -1.13
N ILE A 92 -32.51 8.69 0.04
CA ILE A 92 -33.20 8.95 1.31
C ILE A 92 -33.97 10.28 1.24
N ASN A 93 -33.37 11.32 0.66
CA ASN A 93 -34.04 12.61 0.48
C ASN A 93 -35.28 12.48 -0.40
N LEU A 94 -35.21 11.75 -1.51
CA LEU A 94 -36.35 11.52 -2.40
C LEU A 94 -37.46 10.72 -1.69
N ILE A 95 -37.10 9.69 -0.92
CA ILE A 95 -38.07 8.94 -0.08
C ILE A 95 -38.77 9.90 0.90
N ASN A 96 -38.02 10.76 1.59
CA ASN A 96 -38.58 11.72 2.54
C ASN A 96 -39.46 12.79 1.86
N VAL A 97 -39.19 13.16 0.61
CA VAL A 97 -40.09 14.02 -0.18
C VAL A 97 -41.42 13.30 -0.42
N VAL A 98 -41.38 12.04 -0.88
CA VAL A 98 -42.59 11.25 -1.12
C VAL A 98 -43.41 11.06 0.16
N LEU A 99 -42.77 10.71 1.28
CA LEU A 99 -43.45 10.54 2.56
C LEU A 99 -44.12 11.83 3.04
N ARG A 100 -43.48 12.99 2.85
CA ARG A 100 -44.09 14.29 3.19
C ARG A 100 -45.32 14.60 2.35
N GLU A 101 -45.27 14.31 1.05
CA GLU A 101 -46.41 14.51 0.14
C GLU A 101 -47.59 13.60 0.50
N LEU A 102 -47.33 12.34 0.85
CA LEU A 102 -48.38 11.41 1.28
C LEU A 102 -49.07 11.89 2.57
N ASN A 103 -48.27 12.28 3.57
CA ASN A 103 -48.79 12.81 4.83
C ASN A 103 -49.62 14.09 4.61
N TYR A 104 -49.18 14.99 3.72
CA TYR A 104 -49.92 16.22 3.40
C TYR A 104 -51.28 15.92 2.75
N ARG A 105 -51.37 14.85 1.95
CA ARG A 105 -52.60 14.45 1.25
C ARG A 105 -53.55 13.60 2.12
N GLY A 106 -53.20 13.36 3.38
CA GLY A 106 -54.07 12.63 4.33
C GLY A 106 -54.16 11.13 4.08
N PHE A 107 -53.14 10.53 3.46
CA PHE A 107 -52.97 9.07 3.39
C PHE A 107 -52.28 8.51 4.63
#